data_AF-K0YJF0-F1
#
_entry.id   AF-K0YJF0-F1
#
_cell.length_a   1.000
_cell.length_b   1.000
_cell.length_c   1.000
_cell.angle_alpha   90.00
_cell.angle_beta   90.00
_cell.angle_gamma   90.00
#
_symmetry.space_group_name_H-M   'P 1'
#
loop_
_entity.id
_entity.type
_entity.pdbx_description
1 polymer ?
#
loop_
_entity_poly.entity_id
_entity_poly.type
_entity_poly.pdbx_seq_one_letter_code
_entity_poly.pdbx_strand_id
1 'polypeptide(L)'
;MRRRGDSYGFVYEEEKKEPLFIKAQDLASIIKSDYGEGYAFSLAEVRLDGASHVLGSYVLPDCEECRENIRFAFDGATYDTYEEFASNAAMGGVPLGESEAVLEVVKAGIIDGDAVLKTPWGDTRLAKKAIKR
;
A
#
# COMPACT_ATOMS: atom_id res chain seq x y z
N MET A 1 12.75 29.86 37.87
CA MET A 1 13.17 29.74 36.46
C MET A 1 13.69 28.33 36.23
N ARG A 2 12.84 27.43 35.71
CA ARG A 2 13.25 26.13 35.16
C ARG A 2 12.46 25.94 33.87
N ARG A 3 13.10 26.17 32.72
CA ARG A 3 12.58 25.71 31.42
C ARG A 3 12.97 24.25 31.30
N ARG A 4 12.04 23.32 31.58
CA ARG A 4 12.12 21.97 31.06
C ARG A 4 11.60 22.05 29.62
N GLY A 5 12.45 21.67 28.68
CA GLY A 5 12.04 21.41 27.31
C GLY A 5 11.27 20.11 27.31
N ASP A 6 9.95 20.21 27.13
CA ASP A 6 9.12 19.06 26.80
C ASP A 6 9.32 18.77 25.32
N SER A 7 10.31 17.94 25.04
CA SER A 7 10.40 17.18 23.80
C SER A 7 9.13 16.35 23.70
N TYR A 8 8.24 16.70 22.77
CA TYR A 8 7.14 15.85 22.34
C TYR A 8 7.74 14.60 21.67
N GLY A 9 8.16 13.63 22.48
CA GLY A 9 8.42 12.28 22.02
C GLY A 9 7.08 11.66 21.70
N PHE A 10 6.71 11.62 20.41
CA PHE A 10 5.70 10.69 19.95
C PHE A 10 6.30 9.29 20.14
N VAL A 11 6.01 8.69 21.30
CA VAL A 11 6.19 7.26 21.48
C VAL A 11 5.07 6.62 20.66
N TYR A 12 5.38 6.25 19.42
CA TYR A 12 4.50 5.42 18.63
C TYR A 12 4.54 4.03 19.26
N GLU A 13 3.53 3.71 20.07
CA GLU A 13 3.17 2.32 20.29
C GLU A 13 2.77 1.76 18.92
N GLU A 14 3.71 1.11 18.23
CA GLU A 14 3.39 0.19 17.13
C GLU A 14 2.53 -0.92 17.75
N GLU A 15 1.23 -0.68 17.87
CA GLU A 15 0.26 -1.75 18.04
C GLU A 15 0.56 -2.74 16.93
N LYS A 16 1.06 -3.94 17.29
CA LYS A 16 1.22 -5.06 16.37
C LYS A 16 -0.17 -5.44 15.89
N LYS A 17 -0.66 -4.75 14.86
CA LYS A 17 -1.97 -4.99 14.27
C LYS A 17 -1.87 -6.23 13.40
N GLU A 18 -2.89 -7.08 13.50
CA GLU A 18 -2.91 -8.36 12.80
C GLU A 18 -2.75 -8.14 11.29
N PRO A 19 -1.84 -8.88 10.64
CA PRO A 19 -1.67 -8.78 9.21
C PRO A 19 -2.96 -9.22 8.50
N LEU A 20 -3.36 -8.51 7.45
CA LEU A 20 -4.49 -8.93 6.62
C LEU A 20 -4.00 -9.80 5.48
N PHE A 21 -4.74 -10.86 5.20
CA PHE A 21 -4.47 -11.71 4.05
C PHE A 21 -5.39 -11.30 2.91
N ILE A 22 -4.84 -10.88 1.77
CA ILE A 22 -5.62 -10.52 0.58
C ILE A 22 -5.04 -11.23 -0.63
N LYS A 23 -5.87 -11.62 -1.61
CA LYS A 23 -5.33 -12.14 -2.86
C LYS A 23 -4.66 -11.02 -3.65
N ALA A 24 -3.55 -11.34 -4.33
CA ALA A 24 -2.87 -10.41 -5.22
C ALA A 24 -3.82 -9.79 -6.27
N GLN A 25 -4.64 -10.61 -6.93
CA GLN A 25 -5.68 -10.14 -7.87
C GLN A 25 -6.72 -9.19 -7.25
N ASP A 26 -7.11 -9.39 -5.98
CA ASP A 26 -8.06 -8.53 -5.29
C ASP A 26 -7.42 -7.17 -4.97
N LEU A 27 -6.16 -7.19 -4.53
CA LEU A 27 -5.37 -5.98 -4.29
C LEU A 27 -5.17 -5.19 -5.59
N ALA A 28 -4.82 -5.87 -6.69
CA ALA A 28 -4.71 -5.29 -8.02
C ALA A 28 -6.04 -4.66 -8.46
N SER A 29 -7.17 -5.34 -8.20
CA SER A 29 -8.51 -4.82 -8.53
C SER A 29 -8.86 -3.56 -7.75
N ILE A 30 -8.47 -3.48 -6.47
CA ILE A 30 -8.66 -2.26 -5.66
C ILE A 30 -7.85 -1.12 -6.27
N ILE A 31 -6.54 -1.33 -6.48
CA ILE A 31 -5.65 -0.35 -7.09
C ILE A 31 -6.18 0.13 -8.46
N LYS A 32 -6.68 -0.79 -9.29
CA LYS A 32 -7.28 -0.47 -10.58
C LYS A 32 -8.54 0.38 -10.44
N SER A 33 -9.38 0.06 -9.46
CA SER A 33 -10.61 0.81 -9.19
C SER A 33 -10.29 2.24 -8.73
N ASP A 34 -9.37 2.40 -7.77
CA ASP A 34 -8.93 3.71 -7.29
C ASP A 34 -8.31 4.54 -8.43
N TYR A 35 -7.45 3.94 -9.25
CA TYR A 35 -6.89 4.58 -10.45
C TYR A 35 -7.97 5.01 -11.46
N GLY A 36 -9.01 4.20 -11.64
CA GLY A 36 -10.15 4.53 -12.50
C GLY A 36 -10.98 5.72 -11.98
N GLU A 37 -11.03 5.90 -10.65
CA GLU A 37 -11.69 7.02 -9.99
C GLU A 37 -10.76 8.25 -9.82
N GLY A 38 -9.46 8.13 -10.14
CA GLY A 38 -8.48 9.20 -10.03
C GLY A 38 -7.84 9.34 -8.65
N TYR A 39 -7.94 8.31 -7.80
CA TYR A 39 -7.34 8.27 -6.46
C TYR A 39 -6.06 7.44 -6.45
N ALA A 40 -5.03 7.91 -5.73
CA ALA A 40 -3.85 7.09 -5.48
C ALA A 40 -4.09 6.13 -4.31
N PHE A 41 -3.92 4.85 -4.58
CA PHE A 41 -3.84 3.82 -3.54
C PHE A 41 -2.48 3.91 -2.84
N SER A 42 -2.43 4.41 -1.61
CA SER A 42 -1.18 4.55 -0.84
C SER A 42 -0.37 3.25 -0.78
N LEU A 43 0.96 3.36 -0.71
CA LEU A 43 1.84 2.18 -0.72
C LEU A 43 1.54 1.24 0.45
N ALA A 44 1.61 -0.06 0.17
CA ALA A 44 1.40 -1.14 1.09
C ALA A 44 2.59 -2.11 1.06
N GLU A 45 3.10 -2.46 2.24
CA GLU A 45 4.05 -3.54 2.41
C GLU A 45 3.26 -4.84 2.60
N VAL A 46 3.54 -5.81 1.74
CA VAL A 46 2.96 -7.14 1.78
C VAL A 46 4.06 -8.20 1.87
N ARG A 47 3.73 -9.36 2.41
CA ARG A 47 4.59 -10.53 2.49
C ARG A 47 4.00 -11.69 1.72
N LEU A 48 4.83 -12.37 0.95
CA LEU A 48 4.48 -13.57 0.23
C LEU A 48 5.60 -14.60 0.43
N ASP A 49 5.26 -15.77 0.95
CA ASP A 49 6.24 -16.87 1.19
C ASP A 49 7.46 -16.46 2.03
N GLY A 50 7.30 -15.44 2.90
CA GLY A 50 8.39 -14.88 3.71
C GLY A 50 9.20 -13.77 3.04
N ALA A 51 8.98 -13.48 1.75
CA ALA A 51 9.53 -12.31 1.07
C ALA A 51 8.62 -11.09 1.27
N SER A 52 9.19 -9.98 1.75
CA SER A 52 8.49 -8.70 1.84
C SER A 52 8.59 -7.95 0.50
N HIS A 53 7.47 -7.44 0.02
CA HIS A 53 7.34 -6.66 -1.20
C HIS A 53 6.54 -5.39 -0.90
N VAL A 54 6.99 -4.25 -1.42
CA VAL A 54 6.27 -2.97 -1.27
C VAL A 54 5.57 -2.65 -2.58
N LEU A 55 4.27 -2.39 -2.55
CA LEU A 55 3.51 -2.08 -3.75
C LEU A 55 2.42 -1.04 -3.51
N GLY A 56 2.05 -0.30 -4.54
CA GLY A 56 0.89 0.59 -4.51
C GLY A 56 1.06 1.72 -5.49
N SER A 57 0.55 2.88 -5.14
CA SER A 57 0.62 4.08 -5.95
C SER A 57 0.76 5.33 -5.10
N TYR A 58 1.25 6.39 -5.73
CA TYR A 58 1.44 7.68 -5.12
C TYR A 58 1.20 8.77 -6.16
N VAL A 59 0.78 9.94 -5.69
CA VAL A 59 0.69 11.13 -6.54
C VAL A 59 2.01 11.86 -6.47
N LEU A 60 2.44 12.40 -7.61
CA LEU A 60 3.63 13.25 -7.65
C LEU A 60 3.47 14.46 -6.70
N PRO A 61 4.53 14.86 -6.00
CA PRO A 61 4.49 16.07 -5.19
C PRO A 61 4.17 17.27 -6.09
N ASP A 62 3.42 18.24 -5.55
CA ASP A 62 2.98 19.46 -6.26
C ASP A 62 1.91 19.22 -7.35
N CYS A 63 1.38 18.00 -7.48
CA CYS A 63 0.33 17.66 -8.44
C CYS A 63 -1.02 17.37 -7.74
N GLU A 64 -2.13 17.78 -8.36
CA GLU A 64 -3.47 17.39 -7.90
C GLU A 64 -3.68 15.87 -8.09
N GLU A 65 -4.46 15.26 -7.19
CA GLU A 65 -4.87 13.85 -7.27
C GLU A 65 -5.72 13.64 -8.52
N CYS A 66 -5.05 13.27 -9.60
CA CYS A 66 -5.63 13.03 -10.92
C CYS A 66 -4.96 11.83 -11.53
N ARG A 67 -5.71 11.06 -12.32
CA ARG A 67 -5.26 9.83 -12.97
C ARG A 67 -3.91 9.96 -13.66
N GLU A 68 -3.63 11.11 -14.26
CA GLU A 68 -2.39 11.40 -15.00
C GLU A 68 -1.17 11.61 -14.09
N ASN A 69 -1.39 11.99 -12.83
CA ASN A 69 -0.35 12.26 -11.83
C ASN A 69 -0.10 11.08 -10.90
N ILE A 70 -0.89 10.00 -11.01
CA ILE A 70 -0.73 8.78 -10.24
C ILE A 70 0.38 7.95 -10.85
N ARG A 71 1.37 7.62 -10.04
CA ARG A 71 2.44 6.67 -10.35
C ARG A 71 2.28 5.43 -9.50
N PHE A 72 2.62 4.28 -10.06
CA PHE A 72 2.62 3.02 -9.33
C PHE A 72 4.04 2.70 -8.89
N ALA A 73 4.20 2.03 -7.76
CA ALA A 73 5.48 1.49 -7.33
C ALA A 73 5.34 0.03 -6.94
N PHE A 74 6.38 -0.74 -7.24
CA PHE A 74 6.54 -2.16 -6.88
C PHE A 74 8.00 -2.46 -6.58
N ASP A 75 8.32 -2.86 -5.36
CA ASP A 75 9.65 -3.31 -4.93
C ASP A 75 10.79 -2.32 -5.31
N GLY A 76 10.48 -1.01 -5.26
CA GLY A 76 11.40 0.06 -5.66
C GLY A 76 11.38 0.43 -7.16
N ALA A 77 10.73 -0.36 -8.02
CA ALA A 77 10.42 0.03 -9.39
C ALA A 77 9.18 0.92 -9.44
N THR A 78 9.15 1.89 -10.37
CA THR A 78 8.02 2.80 -10.56
C THR A 78 7.45 2.67 -11.97
N TYR A 79 6.13 2.78 -12.11
CA TYR A 79 5.43 2.65 -13.37
C TYR A 79 4.46 3.80 -13.59
N ASP A 80 4.37 4.25 -14.84
CA ASP A 80 3.49 5.32 -15.27
C ASP A 80 2.03 4.86 -15.39
N THR A 81 1.81 3.56 -15.67
CA THR A 81 0.49 3.01 -15.96
C THR A 81 0.18 1.76 -15.14
N TYR A 82 -1.12 1.54 -14.87
CA TYR A 82 -1.59 0.34 -14.16
C TYR A 82 -1.26 -0.95 -14.93
N GLU A 83 -1.34 -0.92 -16.26
CA GLU A 83 -1.08 -2.12 -17.09
C GLU A 83 0.38 -2.56 -16.99
N GLU A 84 1.32 -1.60 -17.04
CA GLU A 84 2.74 -1.88 -16.82
C GLU A 84 2.98 -2.36 -15.39
N PHE A 85 2.40 -1.69 -14.40
CA PHE A 85 2.50 -2.14 -13.01
C PHE A 85 1.98 -3.57 -12.84
N ALA A 86 0.78 -3.88 -13.32
CA ALA A 86 0.18 -5.20 -13.15
C ALA A 86 0.98 -6.30 -13.87
N SER A 87 1.60 -5.99 -15.01
CA SER A 87 2.42 -6.93 -15.79
C SER A 87 3.82 -7.13 -15.20
N ASN A 88 4.44 -6.08 -14.64
CA ASN A 88 5.79 -6.14 -14.07
C ASN A 88 5.80 -6.51 -12.57
N ALA A 89 4.73 -6.21 -11.82
CA ALA A 89 4.57 -6.58 -10.43
C ALA A 89 4.33 -8.09 -10.33
N ALA A 90 5.40 -8.87 -10.38
CA ALA A 90 5.33 -10.32 -10.27
C ALA A 90 5.39 -10.75 -8.80
N MET A 91 4.29 -11.31 -8.30
CA MET A 91 4.19 -11.88 -6.97
C MET A 91 4.27 -13.40 -7.05
N GLY A 92 5.40 -13.97 -6.60
CA GLY A 92 5.65 -15.41 -6.70
C GLY A 92 5.84 -15.89 -8.14
N GLY A 93 6.35 -15.03 -9.02
CA GLY A 93 6.57 -15.34 -10.45
C GLY A 93 5.33 -15.18 -11.33
N VAL A 94 4.20 -14.74 -10.78
CA VAL A 94 2.96 -14.47 -11.53
C VAL A 94 2.60 -12.98 -11.42
N PRO A 95 2.17 -12.32 -12.52
CA PRO A 95 1.73 -10.91 -12.49
C PRO A 95 0.64 -10.67 -11.44
N LEU A 96 0.68 -9.53 -10.73
CA LEU A 96 -0.22 -9.21 -9.61
C LEU A 96 -1.70 -9.36 -10.00
N GLY A 97 -2.07 -8.94 -11.21
CA GLY A 97 -3.44 -9.02 -11.71
C GLY A 97 -3.95 -10.43 -11.98
N GLU A 98 -3.06 -11.40 -12.20
CA GLU A 98 -3.38 -12.81 -12.47
C GLU A 98 -3.02 -13.73 -11.30
N SER A 99 -2.29 -13.21 -10.33
CA SER A 99 -1.83 -13.98 -9.18
C SER A 99 -2.97 -14.20 -8.19
N GLU A 100 -3.28 -15.47 -7.95
CA GLU A 100 -4.18 -15.88 -6.86
C GLU A 100 -3.45 -16.04 -5.53
N ALA A 101 -2.16 -15.70 -5.49
CA ALA A 101 -1.35 -15.77 -4.29
C ALA A 101 -1.96 -14.92 -3.18
N VAL A 102 -1.97 -15.47 -1.97
CA VAL A 102 -2.44 -14.77 -0.78
C VAL A 102 -1.27 -13.97 -0.23
N LEU A 103 -1.38 -12.65 -0.32
CA LEU A 103 -0.46 -11.67 0.20
C LEU A 103 -0.83 -11.34 1.64
N GLU A 104 0.15 -11.41 2.52
CA GLU A 104 0.04 -10.93 3.90
C GLU A 104 0.36 -9.44 3.93
N VAL A 105 -0.64 -8.58 3.92
CA VAL A 105 -0.44 -7.14 4.08
C VAL A 105 0.04 -6.86 5.50
N VAL A 106 1.23 -6.31 5.63
CA VAL A 106 1.89 -5.98 6.89
C VAL A 106 1.63 -4.52 7.26
N LYS A 107 1.71 -3.62 6.27
CA LYS A 107 1.45 -2.17 6.42
C LYS A 107 0.74 -1.65 5.18
N ALA A 108 -0.18 -0.70 5.33
CA ALA A 108 -0.75 0.06 4.22
C ALA A 108 -0.81 1.54 4.59
N GLY A 109 -0.79 2.43 3.59
CA GLY A 109 -0.76 3.87 3.84
C GLY A 109 0.64 4.46 3.97
N ILE A 110 1.65 3.86 3.35
CA ILE A 110 3.02 4.38 3.36
C ILE A 110 3.09 5.54 2.34
N ILE A 111 3.35 6.74 2.83
CA ILE A 111 3.57 7.96 2.03
C ILE A 111 4.94 8.51 2.45
N ASP A 112 5.84 8.69 1.49
CA ASP A 112 7.21 9.18 1.75
C ASP A 112 8.01 8.31 2.75
N GLY A 113 7.69 7.01 2.83
CA GLY A 113 8.31 6.08 3.78
C GLY A 113 7.68 6.07 5.17
N ASP A 114 6.71 6.94 5.44
CA ASP A 114 6.00 7.03 6.72
C ASP A 114 4.57 6.48 6.60
N ALA A 115 4.11 5.74 7.62
CA ALA A 115 2.76 5.15 7.61
C ALA A 115 1.74 6.21 8.10
N VAL A 116 0.98 6.80 7.18
CA VAL A 116 0.11 7.97 7.46
C VAL A 116 -1.27 7.59 8.00
N LEU A 117 -1.71 6.33 7.86
CA LEU A 117 -3.04 5.89 8.30
C LEU A 117 -3.06 5.42 9.78
N LYS A 118 -3.89 6.07 10.62
CA LYS A 118 -4.13 5.68 12.04
C LYS A 118 -4.81 4.31 12.20
N THR A 119 -5.67 3.95 11.25
CA THR A 119 -6.18 2.58 11.08
C THR A 119 -5.40 1.93 9.94
N PRO A 120 -4.84 0.73 10.13
CA PRO A 120 -3.89 0.15 9.17
C PRO A 120 -4.48 -0.14 7.79
N TRP A 121 -5.80 -0.03 7.64
CA TRP A 121 -6.56 -0.37 6.43
C TRP A 121 -7.43 0.78 5.95
N GLY A 122 -7.00 2.03 6.17
CA GLY A 122 -7.71 3.27 5.81
C GLY A 122 -8.77 3.04 4.72
N ASP A 123 -10.01 3.24 5.13
CA ASP A 123 -11.22 2.80 4.44
C ASP A 123 -11.38 1.29 4.26
N THR A 124 -12.44 0.77 4.89
CA THR A 124 -13.01 -0.59 4.90
C THR A 124 -12.84 -1.53 3.69
N ARG A 125 -12.40 -1.06 2.51
CA ARG A 125 -12.22 -1.80 1.26
C ARG A 125 -11.19 -2.94 1.35
N LEU A 126 -9.99 -2.70 1.90
CA LEU A 126 -8.98 -3.76 2.09
C LEU A 126 -9.51 -4.83 3.04
N ALA A 127 -10.03 -4.42 4.19
CA ALA A 127 -10.61 -5.33 5.18
C ALA A 127 -11.86 -6.10 4.67
N LYS A 128 -12.62 -5.53 3.73
CA LYS A 128 -13.77 -6.20 3.07
C LYS A 128 -13.34 -7.31 2.11
N LYS A 129 -12.20 -7.13 1.43
CA LYS A 129 -11.62 -8.10 0.49
C LYS A 129 -10.62 -9.05 1.14
N ALA A 130 -10.19 -8.75 2.35
CA ALA A 130 -9.32 -9.60 3.11
C ALA A 130 -10.00 -10.94 3.47
N ILE A 131 -9.23 -12.00 3.31
CA ILE A 131 -9.57 -13.35 3.71
C ILE A 131 -9.44 -13.39 5.24
N LYS A 132 -10.57 -13.52 5.93
CA LYS A 132 -10.58 -13.86 7.36
C LYS A 132 -10.17 -15.32 7.49
N ARG A 133 -9.09 -15.58 8.21
CA ARG A 133 -8.59 -16.92 8.48
C ARG A 133 -8.94 -17.37 9.89
#